data_AF-A0A8I0AMJ9-F1
#
_entry.id   AF-A0A8I0AMJ9-F1
#
_cell.length_a   1.000
_cell.length_b   1.000
_cell.length_c   1.000
_cell.angle_alpha   90.00
_cell.angle_beta   90.00
_cell.angle_gamma   90.00
#
_symmetry.space_group_name_H-M   'P 1'
#
loop_
_entity.id
_entity.type
_entity.pdbx_description
1 polymer ?
#
loop_
_entity_poly.entity_id
_entity_poly.type
_entity_poly.pdbx_seq_one_letter_code
_entity_poly.pdbx_strand_id
1 'polypeptide(L)'
;MNIYVAVGIFGIISNFVAALADLPLIKPGKPGENENISLNGVQPWWAEVPTKRFKLSFWLSFFGQPGAYVTLWLLADLIVKQSTPLAVALKINTLIGCYTGLLCHMYFCMKPLIYQKLSKKMSDSECDEILQAIDPITKIPMLIGGLTLWLGGTIIVAIAIITGALAVSKWCLLLNPIVALIVLSIFKKCKIKIIGILGVGYMLLSVLLIIAGLQ
;
A
#
# COMPACT_ATOMS: atom_id res chain seq x y z
N MET A 1 5.59 5.97 -28.09
CA MET A 1 5.85 5.09 -26.93
C MET A 1 4.60 4.26 -26.68
N ASN A 2 4.72 2.94 -26.53
CA ASN A 2 3.59 2.06 -26.22
C ASN A 2 2.93 2.51 -24.90
N ILE A 3 1.59 2.62 -24.87
CA ILE A 3 0.84 3.12 -23.70
C ILE A 3 1.12 2.30 -22.44
N TYR A 4 1.32 0.99 -22.55
CA TYR A 4 1.65 0.12 -21.42
C TYR A 4 3.03 0.43 -20.85
N VAL A 5 4.00 0.77 -21.71
CA VAL A 5 5.35 1.19 -21.28
C VAL A 5 5.28 2.56 -20.59
N ALA A 6 4.56 3.51 -21.19
CA ALA A 6 4.37 4.85 -20.62
C ALA A 6 3.73 4.79 -19.23
N VAL A 7 2.64 4.04 -19.10
CA VAL A 7 1.91 3.87 -17.84
C VAL A 7 2.70 3.02 -16.85
N GLY A 8 3.48 2.05 -17.31
CA GLY A 8 4.39 1.30 -16.44
C GLY A 8 5.45 2.21 -15.80
N ILE A 9 6.07 3.12 -16.55
CA ILE A 9 7.01 4.11 -16.01
C ILE A 9 6.31 5.04 -15.01
N PHE A 10 5.14 5.56 -15.38
CA PHE A 10 4.33 6.37 -14.46
C PHE A 10 3.98 5.59 -13.18
N GLY A 11 3.59 4.32 -13.32
CA GLY A 11 3.28 3.42 -12.22
C GLY A 11 4.47 3.24 -11.29
N ILE A 12 5.68 3.03 -11.80
CA ILE A 12 6.91 2.94 -10.98
C ILE A 12 7.11 4.22 -10.16
N ILE A 13 7.06 5.39 -10.80
CA ILE A 13 7.26 6.69 -10.14
C ILE A 13 6.19 6.92 -9.07
N SER A 14 4.92 6.70 -9.42
CA SER A 14 3.78 6.87 -8.54
C SER A 14 3.85 5.93 -7.34
N ASN A 15 4.18 4.66 -7.56
CA ASN A 15 4.29 3.66 -6.50
C ASN A 15 5.52 3.88 -5.60
N PHE A 16 6.59 4.47 -6.13
CA PHE A 16 7.70 4.96 -5.32
C PHE A 16 7.24 6.08 -4.37
N VAL A 17 6.48 7.05 -4.88
CA VAL A 17 5.89 8.13 -4.06
C VAL A 17 4.96 7.54 -2.98
N ALA A 18 4.13 6.55 -3.34
CA ALA A 18 3.28 5.85 -2.37
C ALA A 18 4.10 5.10 -1.31
N ALA A 19 5.20 4.44 -1.68
CA ALA A 19 6.08 3.77 -0.73
C ALA A 19 6.74 4.74 0.26
N LEU A 20 7.00 5.99 -0.16
CA LEU A 20 7.50 7.03 0.74
C LEU A 20 6.45 7.51 1.73
N ALA A 21 5.15 7.29 1.47
CA ALA A 21 4.07 7.70 2.35
C ALA A 21 4.12 7.03 3.72
N ASP A 22 4.73 5.85 3.85
CA ASP A 22 4.84 5.15 5.14
C ASP A 22 5.93 5.76 6.04
N LEU A 23 6.95 6.41 5.46
CA LEU A 23 8.10 6.93 6.23
C LEU A 23 7.70 7.96 7.30
N PRO A 24 6.82 8.96 7.03
CA PRO A 24 6.44 9.92 8.05
C PRO A 24 5.59 9.34 9.18
N LEU A 25 4.97 8.16 8.97
CA LEU A 25 4.16 7.43 9.96
C LEU A 25 5.00 6.59 10.92
N ILE A 26 6.27 6.35 10.61
CA ILE A 26 7.20 5.61 11.47
C ILE A 26 7.79 6.55 12.52
N LYS A 27 7.89 6.06 13.76
CA LYS A 27 8.56 6.75 14.87
C LYS A 27 9.99 7.13 14.46
N PRO A 28 10.40 8.42 14.59
CA PRO A 28 11.78 8.81 14.33
C PRO A 28 12.71 8.28 15.43
N GLY A 29 13.92 7.87 15.03
CA GLY A 29 14.94 7.35 15.95
C GLY A 29 15.00 5.81 16.00
N LYS A 30 15.83 5.27 16.89
CA LYS A 30 15.83 3.83 17.18
C LYS A 30 14.70 3.54 18.18
N PRO A 31 13.82 2.56 17.92
CA PRO A 31 12.88 2.11 18.94
C PRO A 31 13.67 1.58 20.14
N GLY A 32 13.24 1.92 21.36
CA GLY A 32 13.83 1.40 22.59
C GLY A 32 13.63 -0.11 22.69
N GLU A 33 14.52 -0.82 23.41
CA GLU A 33 14.49 -2.29 23.53
C GLU A 33 13.19 -2.86 24.12
N ASN A 34 12.37 -2.02 24.78
CA ASN A 34 11.12 -2.42 25.44
C ASN A 34 9.90 -1.57 25.03
N GLU A 35 9.94 -0.92 23.87
CA GLU A 35 8.77 -0.15 23.40
C GLU A 35 7.68 -1.08 22.85
N ASN A 36 6.60 -1.23 23.62
CA ASN A 36 5.35 -1.83 23.16
C ASN A 36 4.69 -0.92 22.13
N ILE A 37 5.14 -0.99 20.88
CA ILE A 37 4.47 -0.35 19.75
C ILE A 37 3.13 -1.07 19.54
N SER A 38 2.06 -0.54 20.14
CA SER A 38 0.70 -0.98 19.86
C SER A 38 0.31 -0.70 18.40
N LEU A 39 0.00 -1.74 17.64
CA LEU A 39 -0.51 -1.62 16.26
C LEU A 39 -1.87 -0.91 16.20
N ASN A 40 -2.65 -0.97 17.29
CA ASN A 40 -4.03 -0.47 17.34
C ASN A 40 -4.23 0.67 18.36
N GLY A 41 -3.25 0.93 19.22
CA GLY A 41 -3.36 1.92 20.29
C GLY A 41 -2.75 3.26 19.93
N VAL A 42 -3.01 4.23 20.80
CA VAL A 42 -2.29 5.51 20.85
C VAL A 42 -0.79 5.29 20.96
N GLN A 43 -0.03 6.15 20.26
CA GLN A 43 1.42 6.21 20.39
C GLN A 43 1.84 7.57 20.95
N PRO A 44 2.42 7.64 22.17
CA PRO A 44 2.76 8.91 22.79
C PRO A 44 3.70 9.80 21.96
N TRP A 45 4.61 9.18 21.20
CA TRP A 45 5.53 9.91 20.32
C TRP A 45 4.83 10.76 19.25
N TRP A 46 3.56 10.49 18.95
CA TRP A 46 2.77 11.34 18.07
C TRP A 46 2.66 12.76 18.61
N ALA A 47 2.59 12.96 19.93
CA ALA A 47 2.53 14.30 20.55
C ALA A 47 3.81 15.12 20.33
N GLU A 48 4.95 14.45 20.17
CA GLU A 48 6.28 15.05 20.16
C GLU A 48 6.76 15.47 18.75
N VAL A 49 6.05 15.06 17.70
CA VAL A 49 6.48 15.28 16.31
C VAL A 49 5.65 16.35 15.58
N PRO A 50 6.20 17.02 14.55
CA PRO A 50 5.44 18.01 13.78
C PRO A 50 4.24 17.42 13.01
N THR A 51 3.07 18.09 13.08
CA THR A 51 1.84 17.74 12.32
C THR A 51 2.09 17.55 10.82
N LYS A 52 3.03 18.30 10.24
CA LYS A 52 3.37 18.25 8.81
C LYS A 52 3.80 16.86 8.34
N ARG A 53 4.31 15.99 9.23
CA ARG A 53 4.69 14.61 8.89
C ARG A 53 3.47 13.81 8.41
N PHE A 54 2.39 13.83 9.18
CA PHE A 54 1.17 13.09 8.88
C PHE A 54 0.44 13.66 7.66
N LYS A 55 0.45 14.99 7.49
CA LYS A 55 -0.07 15.64 6.29
C LYS A 55 0.72 15.27 5.04
N LEU A 56 2.06 15.25 5.13
CA LEU A 56 2.92 14.84 4.02
C LEU A 56 2.68 13.37 3.66
N SER A 57 2.57 12.48 4.65
CA SER A 57 2.23 11.08 4.42
C SER A 57 0.94 10.92 3.63
N PHE A 58 -0.13 11.63 4.02
CA PHE A 58 -1.39 11.61 3.30
C PHE A 58 -1.22 12.04 1.84
N TRP A 59 -0.53 13.17 1.58
CA TRP A 59 -0.35 13.68 0.22
C TRP A 59 0.51 12.76 -0.65
N LEU A 60 1.59 12.18 -0.11
CA LEU A 60 2.40 11.19 -0.82
C LEU A 60 1.54 9.98 -1.22
N SER A 61 0.67 9.52 -0.32
CA SER A 61 -0.25 8.41 -0.60
C SER A 61 -1.30 8.79 -1.65
N PHE A 62 -1.94 9.95 -1.49
CA PHE A 62 -2.98 10.45 -2.38
C PHE A 62 -2.51 10.59 -3.83
N PHE A 63 -1.30 11.13 -4.03
CA PHE A 63 -0.71 11.27 -5.37
C PHE A 63 -0.02 10.00 -5.86
N GLY A 64 0.48 9.15 -4.96
CA GLY A 64 1.23 7.95 -5.32
C GLY A 64 0.36 6.72 -5.65
N GLN A 65 -0.76 6.52 -4.96
CA GLN A 65 -1.60 5.34 -5.18
C GLN A 65 -2.27 5.28 -6.57
N PRO A 66 -2.67 6.39 -7.24
CA PRO A 66 -3.28 6.34 -8.56
C PRO A 66 -2.50 5.53 -9.61
N GLY A 67 -1.17 5.59 -9.62
CA GLY A 67 -0.36 4.79 -10.56
C GLY A 67 -0.45 3.29 -10.34
N ALA A 68 -0.67 2.82 -9.11
CA ALA A 68 -0.98 1.41 -8.84
C ALA A 68 -2.27 0.99 -9.56
N TYR A 69 -3.30 1.84 -9.48
CA TYR A 69 -4.62 1.52 -9.99
C TYR A 69 -4.63 1.48 -11.52
N VAL A 70 -4.04 2.51 -12.16
CA VAL A 70 -3.94 2.53 -13.62
C VAL A 70 -3.08 1.36 -14.12
N THR A 71 -2.02 1.00 -13.39
CA THR A 71 -1.20 -0.18 -13.71
C THR A 71 -2.03 -1.46 -13.72
N LEU A 72 -2.77 -1.73 -12.62
CA LEU A 72 -3.60 -2.93 -12.52
C LEU A 72 -4.74 -2.94 -13.55
N TRP A 73 -5.30 -1.76 -13.86
CA TRP A 73 -6.37 -1.64 -14.85
C TRP A 73 -5.87 -2.02 -16.24
N LEU A 74 -4.69 -1.55 -16.65
CA LEU A 74 -4.11 -1.91 -17.94
C LEU A 74 -3.62 -3.35 -17.99
N LEU A 75 -3.16 -3.92 -16.87
CA LEU A 75 -2.92 -5.37 -16.79
C LEU A 75 -4.21 -6.15 -17.05
N ALA A 76 -5.35 -5.71 -16.50
CA ALA A 76 -6.64 -6.33 -16.78
C ALA A 76 -7.03 -6.21 -18.27
N ASP A 77 -6.74 -5.08 -18.93
CA ASP A 77 -6.98 -4.90 -20.36
C ASP A 77 -6.09 -5.79 -21.24
N LEU A 78 -4.91 -6.20 -20.77
CA LEU A 78 -4.11 -7.22 -21.45
C LEU A 78 -4.71 -8.62 -21.23
N ILE A 79 -5.14 -8.93 -20.01
CA ILE A 79 -5.73 -10.22 -19.63
C ILE A 79 -7.06 -10.48 -20.35
N VAL A 80 -7.87 -9.44 -20.59
CA VAL A 80 -9.22 -9.58 -21.18
C VAL A 80 -9.20 -10.24 -22.56
N LYS A 81 -8.09 -10.13 -23.29
CA LYS A 81 -7.90 -10.75 -24.60
C LYS A 81 -8.00 -12.28 -24.54
N GLN A 82 -7.69 -12.87 -23.39
CA GLN A 82 -7.69 -14.32 -23.18
C GLN A 82 -8.64 -14.79 -22.08
N SER A 83 -8.96 -13.93 -21.10
CA SER A 83 -9.87 -14.28 -20.01
C SER A 83 -10.63 -13.07 -19.48
N THR A 84 -11.84 -12.86 -19.99
CA THR A 84 -12.76 -11.84 -19.48
C THR A 84 -13.04 -11.97 -17.98
N PRO A 85 -13.29 -13.17 -17.41
CA PRO A 85 -13.57 -13.30 -15.98
C PRO A 85 -12.40 -12.83 -15.09
N LEU A 86 -11.16 -13.19 -15.43
CA LEU A 86 -9.98 -12.75 -14.67
C LEU A 86 -9.77 -11.25 -14.77
N ALA A 87 -9.96 -10.67 -15.96
CA ALA A 87 -9.86 -9.22 -16.15
C ALA A 87 -10.91 -8.46 -15.33
N VAL A 88 -12.16 -8.93 -15.33
CA VAL A 88 -13.24 -8.33 -14.52
C VAL A 88 -12.94 -8.45 -13.03
N ALA A 89 -12.49 -9.61 -12.56
CA ALA A 89 -12.07 -9.81 -11.18
C ALA A 89 -10.95 -8.84 -10.77
N LEU A 90 -9.95 -8.64 -11.65
CA LEU A 90 -8.86 -7.71 -11.39
C LEU A 90 -9.34 -6.26 -11.30
N LYS A 91 -10.26 -5.84 -12.18
CA LYS A 91 -10.84 -4.49 -12.14
C LYS A 91 -11.66 -4.24 -10.87
N ILE A 92 -12.50 -5.21 -10.47
CA ILE A 92 -13.26 -5.12 -9.21
C ILE A 92 -12.30 -5.03 -8.01
N ASN A 93 -11.29 -5.90 -7.96
CA ASN A 93 -10.27 -5.85 -6.90
C ASN A 93 -9.55 -4.49 -6.87
N THR A 94 -9.21 -3.95 -8.04
CA THR A 94 -8.54 -2.65 -8.18
C THR A 94 -9.41 -1.51 -7.65
N LEU A 95 -10.71 -1.49 -7.97
CA LEU A 95 -11.65 -0.48 -7.45
C LEU A 95 -11.78 -0.54 -5.93
N ILE A 96 -11.99 -1.74 -5.38
CA ILE A 96 -12.13 -1.93 -3.94
C ILE A 96 -10.83 -1.57 -3.22
N GLY A 97 -9.69 -2.06 -3.71
CA GLY A 97 -8.37 -1.77 -3.15
C GLY A 97 -8.02 -0.29 -3.21
N CYS A 98 -8.45 0.42 -4.27
CA CYS A 98 -8.28 1.86 -4.40
C CYS A 98 -9.00 2.63 -3.29
N TYR A 99 -10.32 2.41 -3.21
CA TYR A 99 -11.16 3.10 -2.25
C TYR A 99 -10.72 2.80 -0.81
N THR A 100 -10.52 1.52 -0.49
CA THR A 100 -10.14 1.10 0.86
C THR A 100 -8.70 1.49 1.21
N GLY A 101 -7.76 1.41 0.28
CA GLY A 101 -6.36 1.78 0.50
C GLY A 101 -6.18 3.25 0.88
N LEU A 102 -6.84 4.17 0.17
CA LEU A 102 -6.79 5.59 0.52
C LEU A 102 -7.50 5.88 1.86
N LEU A 103 -8.63 5.24 2.13
CA LEU A 103 -9.33 5.38 3.42
C LEU A 103 -8.48 4.89 4.60
N CYS A 104 -7.79 3.75 4.45
CA CYS A 104 -6.88 3.24 5.47
C CYS A 104 -5.75 4.23 5.73
N HIS A 105 -5.14 4.76 4.66
CA HIS A 105 -4.05 5.71 4.78
C HIS A 105 -4.49 7.02 5.43
N MET A 106 -5.67 7.51 5.07
CA MET A 106 -6.31 8.67 5.71
C MET A 106 -6.51 8.42 7.20
N TYR A 107 -7.04 7.25 7.58
CA TYR A 107 -7.22 6.88 8.98
C TYR A 107 -5.89 6.91 9.76
N PHE A 108 -4.84 6.29 9.23
CA PHE A 108 -3.50 6.29 9.83
C PHE A 108 -2.89 7.70 9.94
N CYS A 109 -3.25 8.63 9.06
CA CYS A 109 -2.78 10.01 9.14
C CYS A 109 -3.60 10.86 10.11
N MET A 110 -4.90 10.61 10.24
CA MET A 110 -5.80 11.37 11.12
C MET A 110 -5.60 11.01 12.59
N LYS A 111 -5.44 9.72 12.92
CA LYS A 111 -5.31 9.25 14.31
C LYS A 111 -4.21 9.98 15.10
N PRO A 112 -2.98 10.16 14.57
CA PRO A 112 -1.95 10.97 15.22
C PRO A 112 -2.30 12.45 15.36
N LEU A 113 -2.96 13.05 14.35
CA LEU A 113 -3.34 14.46 14.38
C LEU A 113 -4.42 14.76 15.42
N ILE A 114 -5.40 13.85 15.57
CA ILE A 114 -6.43 13.93 16.61
C ILE A 114 -5.77 13.76 17.98
N TYR A 115 -4.92 12.74 18.13
CA TYR A 115 -4.18 12.51 19.37
C TYR A 115 -3.35 13.72 19.82
N GLN A 116 -2.64 14.39 18.91
CA GLN A 116 -1.89 15.62 19.22
C GLN A 116 -2.74 16.76 19.80
N LYS A 117 -4.04 16.77 19.52
CA LYS A 117 -4.98 17.75 20.09
C LYS A 117 -5.56 17.28 21.42
N LEU A 118 -5.85 15.99 21.54
CA LEU A 118 -6.42 15.39 22.75
C LEU A 118 -5.41 15.31 23.90
N SER A 119 -4.16 14.87 23.62
CA SER A 119 -3.07 14.73 24.61
C SER A 119 -2.72 16.02 25.37
N LYS A 120 -3.14 17.19 24.87
CA LYS A 120 -2.99 18.48 25.56
C LYS A 120 -4.05 18.75 26.62
N LYS A 121 -5.08 17.91 26.69
CA LYS A 121 -6.30 18.12 27.48
C LYS A 121 -6.66 16.95 28.40
N MET A 122 -6.16 15.75 28.10
CA MET A 122 -6.54 14.52 28.80
C MET A 122 -5.38 13.52 28.80
N SER A 123 -5.52 12.48 29.62
CA SER A 123 -4.52 11.40 29.71
C SER A 123 -4.48 10.54 28.44
N ASP A 124 -3.40 9.77 28.27
CA ASP A 124 -3.25 8.86 27.14
C ASP A 124 -4.33 7.77 27.11
N SER A 125 -4.78 7.29 28.27
CA SER A 125 -5.87 6.32 28.37
C SER A 125 -7.20 6.89 27.87
N GLU A 126 -7.54 8.12 28.27
CA GLU A 126 -8.76 8.80 27.78
C GLU A 126 -8.68 9.09 26.28
N CYS A 127 -7.49 9.47 25.79
CA CYS A 127 -7.27 9.63 24.34
C CYS A 127 -7.50 8.30 23.60
N ASP A 128 -7.00 7.19 24.14
CA ASP A 128 -7.12 5.87 23.51
C ASP A 128 -8.58 5.42 23.45
N GLU A 129 -9.36 5.63 24.51
CA GLU A 129 -10.81 5.35 24.52
C GLU A 129 -11.55 6.11 23.40
N ILE A 130 -11.26 7.40 23.23
CA ILE A 130 -11.87 8.21 22.17
C ILE A 130 -11.46 7.73 20.78
N LEU A 131 -10.18 7.43 20.56
CA LEU A 131 -9.72 6.97 19.25
C LEU A 131 -10.21 5.56 18.93
N GLN A 132 -10.32 4.68 19.93
CA GLN A 132 -10.90 3.35 19.78
C GLN A 132 -12.38 3.40 19.40
N ALA A 133 -13.12 4.46 19.75
CA ALA A 133 -14.50 4.63 19.30
C ALA A 133 -14.63 4.75 17.76
N ILE A 134 -13.54 5.12 17.07
CA ILE A 134 -13.49 5.24 15.60
C ILE A 134 -13.09 3.91 14.94
N ASP A 135 -12.36 3.04 15.64
CA ASP A 135 -11.85 1.78 15.10
C ASP A 135 -12.93 0.86 14.49
N PRO A 136 -14.15 0.70 15.07
CA PRO A 136 -15.19 -0.15 14.47
C PRO A 136 -15.57 0.26 13.04
N ILE A 137 -15.52 1.56 12.72
CA ILE A 137 -15.83 2.08 11.39
C ILE A 137 -14.72 1.70 10.40
N THR A 138 -13.47 1.62 10.84
CA THR A 138 -12.31 1.45 9.97
C THR A 138 -11.80 0.00 9.90
N LYS A 139 -12.09 -0.84 10.90
CA LYS A 139 -11.66 -2.25 10.95
C LYS A 139 -12.05 -3.06 9.72
N ILE A 140 -13.31 -2.99 9.29
CA ILE A 140 -13.80 -3.73 8.12
C ILE A 140 -13.15 -3.21 6.83
N PRO A 141 -13.18 -1.89 6.52
CA PRO A 141 -12.42 -1.34 5.39
C PRO A 141 -10.94 -1.70 5.41
N MET A 142 -10.29 -1.71 6.57
CA MET A 142 -8.88 -2.10 6.72
C MET A 142 -8.62 -3.57 6.40
N LEU A 143 -9.51 -4.47 6.83
CA LEU A 143 -9.41 -5.88 6.49
C LEU A 143 -9.59 -6.08 4.97
N ILE A 144 -10.63 -5.48 4.39
CA ILE A 144 -10.91 -5.56 2.95
C ILE A 144 -9.74 -4.97 2.15
N GLY A 145 -9.23 -3.79 2.56
CA GLY A 145 -8.06 -3.16 1.94
C GLY A 145 -6.82 -4.03 2.05
N GLY A 146 -6.54 -4.58 3.23
CA GLY A 146 -5.45 -5.53 3.42
C GLY A 146 -5.53 -6.72 2.47
N LEU A 147 -6.69 -7.37 2.39
CA LEU A 147 -6.87 -8.54 1.52
C LEU A 147 -6.76 -8.19 0.04
N THR A 148 -7.42 -7.12 -0.41
CA THR A 148 -7.45 -6.73 -1.83
C THR A 148 -6.11 -6.20 -2.33
N LEU A 149 -5.38 -5.45 -1.50
CA LEU A 149 -4.09 -4.86 -1.84
C LEU A 149 -2.94 -5.88 -1.79
N TRP A 150 -2.91 -6.75 -0.78
CA TRP A 150 -1.81 -7.73 -0.64
C TRP A 150 -2.04 -9.00 -1.45
N LEU A 151 -3.26 -9.54 -1.40
CA LEU A 151 -3.55 -10.88 -1.92
C LEU A 151 -4.37 -10.83 -3.20
N GLY A 152 -5.45 -10.07 -3.25
CA GLY A 152 -6.40 -10.10 -4.37
C GLY A 152 -5.74 -9.85 -5.72
N GLY A 153 -5.07 -8.69 -5.88
CA GLY A 153 -4.37 -8.36 -7.12
C GLY A 153 -3.25 -9.36 -7.44
N THR A 154 -2.46 -9.73 -6.44
CA THR A 154 -1.36 -10.69 -6.57
C THR A 154 -1.82 -12.04 -7.08
N ILE A 155 -2.85 -12.62 -6.47
CA ILE A 155 -3.38 -13.94 -6.82
C ILE A 155 -3.98 -13.92 -8.22
N ILE A 156 -4.78 -12.90 -8.55
CA ILE A 156 -5.41 -12.81 -9.88
C ILE A 156 -4.35 -12.69 -10.99
N VAL A 157 -3.34 -11.84 -10.79
CA VAL A 157 -2.23 -11.69 -11.75
C VAL A 157 -1.41 -12.98 -11.83
N ALA A 158 -1.13 -13.66 -10.71
CA ALA A 158 -0.41 -14.93 -10.73
C ALA A 158 -1.17 -16.02 -11.50
N ILE A 159 -2.49 -16.14 -11.29
CA ILE A 159 -3.34 -17.05 -12.06
C ILE A 159 -3.26 -16.71 -13.55
N ALA A 160 -3.37 -15.42 -13.91
CA ALA A 160 -3.28 -15.00 -15.30
C ALA A 160 -1.94 -15.36 -15.96
N ILE A 161 -0.82 -15.26 -15.25
CA ILE A 161 0.49 -15.71 -15.75
C ILE A 161 0.54 -17.23 -15.91
N ILE A 162 0.05 -17.99 -14.93
CA ILE A 162 0.10 -19.45 -14.93
C ILE A 162 -0.77 -20.05 -16.05
N THR A 163 -1.96 -19.49 -16.28
CA THR A 163 -2.88 -19.94 -17.32
C THR A 163 -2.52 -19.42 -18.72
N GLY A 164 -1.55 -18.50 -18.82
CA GLY A 164 -1.18 -17.84 -20.07
C GLY A 164 -2.17 -16.74 -20.50
N ALA A 165 -3.15 -16.39 -19.67
CA ALA A 165 -4.06 -15.28 -19.95
C ALA A 165 -3.32 -13.92 -19.96
N LEU A 166 -2.24 -13.81 -19.19
CA LEU A 166 -1.21 -12.79 -19.38
C LEU A 166 -0.01 -13.47 -20.04
N ALA A 167 0.20 -13.21 -21.32
CA ALA A 167 1.31 -13.76 -22.09
C ALA A 167 2.61 -13.11 -21.61
N VAL A 168 3.30 -13.75 -20.66
CA VAL A 168 4.64 -13.37 -20.17
C VAL A 168 5.37 -14.61 -19.70
N SER A 169 6.69 -14.50 -19.50
CA SER A 169 7.47 -15.58 -18.90
C SER A 169 7.00 -15.88 -17.47
N LYS A 170 6.99 -17.15 -17.06
CA LYS A 170 6.61 -17.57 -15.69
C LYS A 170 7.51 -16.94 -14.60
N TRP A 171 8.73 -16.52 -14.94
CA TRP A 171 9.59 -15.74 -14.03
C TRP A 171 8.95 -14.43 -13.56
N CYS A 172 7.99 -13.88 -14.32
CA CYS A 172 7.21 -12.72 -13.93
C CYS A 172 6.33 -12.95 -12.70
N LEU A 173 6.13 -14.20 -12.26
CA LEU A 173 5.52 -14.50 -10.96
C LEU A 173 6.29 -13.86 -9.79
N LEU A 174 7.57 -13.52 -9.98
CA LEU A 174 8.35 -12.83 -8.96
C LEU A 174 8.01 -11.34 -8.82
N LEU A 175 7.27 -10.76 -9.77
CA LEU A 175 7.01 -9.32 -9.84
C LEU A 175 5.71 -8.94 -9.12
N ASN A 176 5.66 -9.12 -7.80
CA ASN A 176 4.44 -8.84 -7.02
C ASN A 176 4.70 -8.41 -5.56
N PRO A 177 3.67 -7.87 -4.86
CA PRO A 177 3.78 -7.43 -3.47
C PRO A 177 4.24 -8.45 -2.43
N ILE A 178 3.92 -9.73 -2.59
CA ILE A 178 4.35 -10.78 -1.65
C ILE A 178 5.86 -11.02 -1.76
N VAL A 179 6.41 -10.96 -2.96
CA VAL A 179 7.86 -11.07 -3.15
C VAL A 179 8.58 -9.85 -2.59
N ALA A 180 8.04 -8.65 -2.81
CA ALA A 180 8.57 -7.43 -2.17
C ALA A 180 8.57 -7.55 -0.64
N LEU A 181 7.50 -8.10 -0.04
CA LEU A 181 7.44 -8.36 1.40
C LEU A 181 8.55 -9.28 1.89
N ILE A 182 8.81 -10.38 1.20
CA ILE A 182 9.87 -11.33 1.58
C ILE A 182 11.23 -10.63 1.52
N VAL A 183 11.56 -10.00 0.39
CA VAL A 183 12.85 -9.34 0.17
C VAL A 183 13.08 -8.20 1.17
N LEU A 184 12.12 -7.30 1.33
CA LEU A 184 12.26 -6.16 2.22
C LEU A 184 12.24 -6.55 3.69
N SER A 185 11.56 -7.62 4.07
CA SER A 185 11.62 -8.16 5.43
C SER A 185 13.02 -8.70 5.77
N ILE A 186 13.71 -9.31 4.80
CA ILE A 186 15.12 -9.72 4.96
C ILE A 186 16.01 -8.47 5.13
N PHE A 187 15.85 -7.45 4.29
CA PHE A 187 16.61 -6.21 4.41
C PHE A 187 16.39 -5.51 5.76
N LYS A 188 15.15 -5.51 6.26
CA LYS A 188 14.83 -5.00 7.59
C LYS A 188 15.57 -5.76 8.70
N LYS A 189 15.67 -7.09 8.61
CA LYS A 189 16.48 -7.91 9.54
C LYS A 189 17.96 -7.56 9.47
N CYS A 190 18.45 -7.18 8.29
CA CYS A 190 19.81 -6.68 8.08
C CYS A 190 20.00 -5.20 8.50
N LYS A 191 19.02 -4.58 9.19
CA LYS A 191 19.04 -3.17 9.64
C LYS A 191 19.12 -2.14 8.50
N ILE A 192 18.75 -2.53 7.28
CA ILE A 192 18.63 -1.60 6.15
C ILE A 192 17.32 -0.83 6.30
N LYS A 193 17.36 0.49 6.12
CA LYS A 193 16.16 1.32 6.09
C LYS A 193 15.35 0.97 4.85
N ILE A 194 14.09 0.57 5.05
CA ILE A 194 13.17 0.22 3.97
C ILE A 194 12.04 1.25 3.88
N ILE A 195 11.56 1.48 2.67
CA ILE A 195 10.34 2.24 2.38
C ILE A 195 9.12 1.30 2.44
N GLY A 196 7.93 1.86 2.21
CA GLY A 196 6.66 1.11 2.22
C GLY A 196 6.68 -0.11 1.31
N ILE A 197 6.52 -1.28 1.91
CA ILE A 197 6.66 -2.58 1.23
C ILE A 197 5.61 -2.74 0.12
N LEU A 198 4.37 -2.34 0.41
CA LEU A 198 3.27 -2.46 -0.53
C LEU A 198 3.50 -1.63 -1.79
N GLY A 199 3.95 -0.37 -1.63
CA GLY A 199 4.31 0.49 -2.77
C GLY A 199 5.44 -0.13 -3.61
N VAL A 200 6.45 -0.73 -2.99
CA VAL A 200 7.48 -1.49 -3.74
C VAL A 200 6.90 -2.67 -4.49
N GLY A 201 5.96 -3.39 -3.89
CA GLY A 201 5.19 -4.45 -4.54
C GLY A 201 4.48 -3.99 -5.81
N TYR A 202 3.81 -2.85 -5.75
CA TYR A 202 3.13 -2.28 -6.91
C TYR A 202 4.09 -1.71 -7.95
N MET A 203 5.29 -1.26 -7.58
CA MET A 203 6.35 -0.95 -8.56
C MET A 203 6.72 -2.20 -9.38
N LEU A 204 6.80 -3.38 -8.76
CA LEU A 204 7.06 -4.63 -9.48
C LEU A 204 5.93 -4.97 -10.46
N LEU A 205 4.67 -4.75 -10.08
CA LEU A 205 3.53 -4.90 -10.98
C LEU A 205 3.57 -3.88 -12.14
N SER A 206 4.11 -2.68 -11.92
CA SER A 206 4.34 -1.72 -13.00
C SER A 206 5.45 -2.18 -13.95
N VAL A 207 6.51 -2.83 -13.46
CA VAL A 207 7.52 -3.50 -14.31
C VAL A 207 6.88 -4.64 -15.11
N LEU A 208 6.00 -5.43 -14.49
CA LEU A 208 5.24 -6.48 -15.18
C LEU A 208 4.41 -5.91 -16.33
N LEU A 209 3.73 -4.78 -16.13
CA LEU A 209 2.96 -4.11 -17.18
C LEU A 209 3.85 -3.71 -18.38
N ILE A 210 5.05 -3.21 -18.13
CA ILE A 210 6.01 -2.89 -19.19
C ILE A 210 6.35 -4.16 -19.98
N ILE A 211 6.72 -5.24 -19.29
CA ILE A 211 7.10 -6.52 -19.93
C ILE A 211 5.94 -7.08 -20.76
N ALA A 212 4.74 -7.13 -20.18
CA ALA A 212 3.54 -7.64 -20.86
C ALA A 212 3.12 -6.76 -22.04
N GLY A 213 3.34 -5.45 -21.96
CA GLY A 213 3.03 -4.51 -23.03
C GLY A 213 4.00 -4.53 -24.20
N LEU A 214 5.19 -5.13 -24.05
CA LEU A 214 6.19 -5.27 -25.12
C LEU A 214 6.01 -6.54 -25.97
N GLN A 215 5.11 -7.44 -25.57
CA GLN A 215 4.73 -8.62 -26.36
C GLN A 215 3.70 -8.25 -27.42
#